data_AF-A0A974ALV6-F1
#
_entry.id   AF-A0A974ALV6-F1
#
_cell.length_a   1.000
_cell.length_b   1.000
_cell.length_c   1.000
_cell.angle_alpha   90.00
_cell.angle_beta   90.00
_cell.angle_gamma   90.00
#
_symmetry.space_group_name_H-M   'P 1'
#
loop_
_entity.id
_entity.type
_entity.pdbx_description
1 polymer ?
#
loop_
_entity_poly.entity_id
_entity_poly.type
_entity_poly.pdbx_seq_one_letter_code
_entity_poly.pdbx_strand_id
1 'polypeptide(L)'
;MIEKSHRWHRTAVAAAAIALLGLSASEVSALSLGRITVQSSLGELLRAEIDVPSITPEEAASLKANVASPAAFVAAGLEYNPAMA
;
A
#
# COMPACT_ATOMS: atom_id res chain seq x y z
N MET A 1 38.36 7.36 39.12
CA MET A 1 37.20 8.24 38.83
C MET A 1 36.97 8.31 37.31
N ILE A 2 36.81 7.17 36.61
CA ILE A 2 36.71 7.10 35.13
C ILE A 2 35.75 5.96 34.78
N GLU A 3 34.45 6.20 34.88
CA GLU A 3 33.39 5.20 34.52
C GLU A 3 32.14 5.90 33.95
N LYS A 4 31.93 7.19 34.28
CA LYS A 4 30.69 7.91 34.00
C LYS A 4 30.55 8.40 32.55
N SER A 5 31.67 8.71 31.87
CA SER A 5 31.67 9.25 30.50
C SER A 5 31.18 8.21 29.48
N HIS A 6 31.67 6.97 29.53
CA HIS A 6 31.37 5.98 28.49
C HIS A 6 29.89 5.57 28.40
N ARG A 7 29.19 5.58 29.54
CA ARG A 7 27.75 5.28 29.61
C ARG A 7 26.88 6.40 29.02
N TRP A 8 27.29 7.65 29.20
CA TRP A 8 26.55 8.82 28.71
C TRP A 8 26.63 8.95 27.18
N HIS A 9 27.78 8.59 26.61
CA HIS A 9 27.99 8.59 25.16
C HIS A 9 27.17 7.46 24.50
N ARG A 10 27.12 6.27 25.13
CA ARG A 10 26.28 5.16 24.68
C ARG A 10 24.78 5.49 24.74
N THR A 11 24.32 6.15 25.81
CA THR A 11 22.93 6.60 25.89
C THR A 11 22.62 7.72 24.90
N ALA A 12 23.55 8.63 24.64
CA ALA A 12 23.37 9.69 23.65
C ALA A 12 23.31 9.11 22.23
N VAL A 13 24.17 8.13 21.90
CA VAL A 13 24.15 7.43 20.61
C VAL A 13 22.87 6.60 20.46
N ALA A 14 22.43 5.91 21.51
CA ALA A 14 21.18 5.16 21.49
C ALA A 14 19.95 6.08 21.29
N ALA A 15 19.91 7.22 21.99
CA ALA A 15 18.86 8.21 21.83
C ALA A 15 18.85 8.83 20.43
N ALA A 16 20.04 9.11 19.87
CA ALA A 16 20.17 9.58 18.50
C ALA A 16 19.69 8.52 17.49
N ALA A 17 20.06 7.24 17.66
CA ALA A 17 19.61 6.16 16.79
C ALA A 17 18.07 6.00 16.81
N ILE A 18 17.45 6.08 17.99
CA ILE A 18 15.99 6.05 18.12
C ILE A 18 15.35 7.27 17.44
N ALA A 19 15.93 8.47 17.60
CA ALA A 19 15.43 9.67 16.96
C ALA A 19 15.51 9.59 15.42
N LEU A 20 16.60 9.04 14.87
CA LEU A 20 16.76 8.84 13.43
C LEU A 20 15.78 7.80 12.87
N LEU A 21 15.57 6.68 13.58
CA LEU A 21 14.61 5.63 13.19
C LEU A 21 13.15 6.06 13.38
N GLY A 22 12.87 6.93 14.36
CA GLY A 22 11.54 7.50 14.57
C GLY A 22 11.17 8.57 13.55
N LEU A 23 12.16 9.21 12.92
CA LEU A 23 11.94 10.22 11.89
C LEU A 23 11.70 9.62 10.49
N SER A 24 12.07 8.36 10.28
CA SER A 24 11.72 7.62 9.06
C SER A 24 10.27 7.13 9.13
N ALA A 25 9.32 8.07 9.18
CA ALA A 25 7.93 7.77 8.87
C ALA A 25 7.85 7.56 7.34
N SER A 26 7.84 6.30 6.89
CA SER A 26 7.51 6.01 5.50
C SER A 26 6.06 6.40 5.26
N GLU A 27 5.81 7.16 4.19
CA GLU A 27 4.44 7.31 3.67
C GLU A 27 3.95 5.93 3.26
N VAL A 28 2.97 5.42 3.99
CA VAL A 28 2.24 4.21 3.61
C VAL A 28 1.04 4.66 2.80
N SER A 29 1.10 4.43 1.49
CA SER A 29 -0.08 4.59 0.63
C SER A 29 -1.07 3.49 0.97
N ALA A 30 -2.16 3.86 1.65
CA ALA A 30 -3.27 2.97 1.96
C ALA A 30 -4.49 3.42 1.16
N LEU A 31 -5.02 2.53 0.32
CA LEU A 31 -6.27 2.75 -0.39
C LEU A 31 -7.33 1.82 0.20
N SER A 32 -8.43 2.39 0.69
CA SER A 32 -9.59 1.62 1.12
C SER A 32 -10.49 1.36 -0.09
N LEU A 33 -10.96 0.12 -0.23
CA LEU A 33 -11.90 -0.28 -1.27
C LEU A 33 -13.23 -0.67 -0.61
N GLY A 34 -14.31 -0.09 -1.13
CA GLY A 34 -15.67 -0.31 -0.67
C GLY A 34 -16.36 -1.46 -1.40
N ARG A 35 -17.66 -1.30 -1.64
CA ARG A 35 -18.48 -2.32 -2.30
C ARG A 35 -18.12 -2.40 -3.78
N ILE A 36 -18.08 -3.63 -4.29
CA ILE A 36 -18.09 -3.91 -5.72
C ILE A 36 -19.54 -4.12 -6.20
N THR A 37 -19.93 -3.45 -7.27
CA THR A 37 -21.22 -3.64 -7.95
C THR A 37 -21.00 -3.98 -9.40
N VAL A 38 -21.71 -4.99 -9.90
CA VAL A 38 -21.67 -5.38 -11.33
C VAL A 38 -22.92 -4.82 -11.99
N GLN A 39 -22.72 -4.00 -13.02
CA GLN A 39 -23.81 -3.33 -13.73
C GLN A 39 -24.15 -3.98 -15.08
N SER A 40 -23.36 -4.95 -15.54
CA SER A 40 -23.56 -5.59 -16.84
C SER A 40 -24.54 -6.77 -16.78
N SER A 41 -25.30 -6.93 -17.85
CA SER A 41 -26.15 -8.10 -18.10
C SER A 41 -25.38 -9.22 -18.80
N LEU A 42 -25.98 -10.41 -18.87
CA LEU A 42 -25.40 -11.55 -19.59
C LEU A 42 -25.28 -11.22 -21.09
N GLY A 43 -24.05 -11.27 -21.62
CA GLY A 43 -23.74 -10.96 -23.01
C GLY A 43 -23.21 -9.54 -23.25
N GLU A 44 -23.19 -8.69 -22.22
CA GLU A 44 -22.56 -7.37 -22.28
C GLU A 44 -21.12 -7.40 -21.77
N LEU A 45 -20.31 -6.43 -22.22
CA LEU A 45 -18.96 -6.21 -21.68
C LEU A 45 -19.04 -5.95 -20.18
N LEU A 46 -18.10 -6.53 -19.41
CA LEU A 46 -18.05 -6.39 -17.96
C LEU A 46 -17.88 -4.92 -17.56
N ARG A 47 -18.86 -4.41 -16.83
CA ARG A 47 -18.86 -3.12 -16.16
C ARG A 47 -19.06 -3.38 -14.68
N ALA A 48 -17.97 -3.24 -13.94
CA ALA A 48 -17.96 -3.29 -12.50
C ALA A 48 -17.54 -1.93 -11.95
N GLU A 49 -18.20 -1.49 -10.89
CA GLU A 49 -17.85 -0.27 -10.17
C GLU A 49 -17.41 -0.65 -8.76
N ILE A 50 -16.40 0.06 -8.26
CA ILE A 50 -15.84 -0.14 -6.93
C ILE A 50 -15.80 1.23 -6.26
N ASP A 51 -16.44 1.34 -5.11
CA ASP A 51 -16.40 2.56 -4.31
C ASP A 51 -15.01 2.73 -3.70
N VAL A 52 -14.44 3.94 -3.77
CA VAL A 52 -13.16 4.27 -3.13
C VAL A 52 -13.42 5.32 -2.04
N PRO A 53 -13.70 4.90 -0.79
CA PRO A 53 -14.01 5.83 0.29
C PRO A 53 -12.81 6.70 0.64
N SER A 54 -13.08 7.96 1.00
CA SER A 54 -12.10 8.92 1.53
C SER A 54 -10.91 9.23 0.59
N ILE A 55 -11.08 9.11 -0.72
CA ILE A 55 -10.06 9.50 -1.71
C ILE A 55 -9.97 11.03 -1.86
N THR A 56 -8.75 11.56 -1.92
CA THR A 56 -8.51 12.99 -2.21
C THR A 56 -8.53 13.29 -3.72
N PRO A 57 -8.80 14.54 -4.14
CA PRO A 57 -8.78 14.90 -5.57
C PRO A 57 -7.45 14.60 -6.26
N GLU A 58 -6.33 14.80 -5.57
CA GLU A 58 -4.98 14.55 -6.08
C GLU A 58 -4.70 13.05 -6.27
N GLU A 59 -5.15 12.22 -5.33
CA GLU A 59 -5.11 10.76 -5.45
C GLU A 59 -6.01 10.26 -6.58
N ALA A 60 -7.23 10.81 -6.68
CA ALA A 60 -8.17 10.43 -7.73
C ALA A 60 -7.63 10.75 -9.14
N ALA A 61 -6.96 11.90 -9.31
CA ALA A 61 -6.36 12.28 -10.58
C ALA A 61 -5.16 11.41 -10.98
N SER A 62 -4.48 10.79 -10.01
CA SER A 62 -3.30 9.95 -10.23
C SER A 62 -3.60 8.45 -10.18
N LEU A 63 -4.79 8.05 -9.72
CA LEU A 63 -5.21 6.66 -9.61
C LEU A 63 -5.26 5.98 -10.98
N LYS A 64 -4.58 4.83 -11.11
CA LYS A 64 -4.59 3.99 -12.32
C LYS A 64 -5.06 2.58 -11.98
N ALA A 65 -6.18 2.18 -12.57
CA ALA A 65 -6.65 0.80 -12.51
C ALA A 65 -6.13 0.02 -13.73
N ASN A 66 -5.54 -1.15 -13.51
CA ASN A 66 -5.08 -2.06 -14.56
C ASN A 66 -5.36 -3.50 -14.15
N VAL A 67 -5.37 -4.41 -15.13
CA VAL A 67 -5.38 -5.85 -14.86
C VAL A 67 -4.08 -6.21 -14.14
N ALA A 68 -4.20 -7.01 -13.08
CA ALA A 68 -3.04 -7.43 -12.31
C ALA A 68 -2.12 -8.36 -13.14
N SER A 69 -0.85 -8.46 -12.74
CA SER A 69 0.08 -9.37 -13.40
C SER A 69 -0.31 -10.84 -13.15
N PRO A 70 0.05 -11.79 -14.05
CA PRO A 70 -0.25 -13.20 -13.84
C PRO A 70 0.25 -13.75 -12.48
N ALA A 71 1.41 -13.26 -12.02
CA ALA A 71 1.98 -13.62 -10.73
C ALA A 71 1.07 -13.21 -9.55
N ALA A 72 0.36 -12.09 -9.65
CA ALA A 72 -0.59 -11.65 -8.63
C ALA A 72 -1.83 -12.55 -8.57
N PHE A 73 -2.32 -13.04 -9.71
CA PHE A 73 -3.41 -14.03 -9.75
C PHE A 73 -2.99 -15.33 -9.06
N VAL A 74 -1.79 -15.84 -9.38
CA VAL A 74 -1.24 -17.05 -8.73
C VAL A 74 -1.08 -16.85 -7.22
N ALA A 75 -0.57 -15.70 -6.78
CA ALA A 75 -0.43 -15.37 -5.36
C ALA A 75 -1.79 -15.31 -4.63
N ALA A 76 -2.85 -14.92 -5.33
CA ALA A 76 -4.23 -14.93 -4.84
C ALA A 76 -4.92 -16.30 -4.94
N GLY A 77 -4.24 -17.34 -5.47
CA GLY A 77 -4.82 -18.66 -5.70
C GLY A 77 -5.82 -18.71 -6.86
N LEU A 78 -5.77 -17.74 -7.77
CA LEU A 78 -6.62 -17.64 -8.94
C LEU A 78 -5.88 -18.10 -10.20
N GLU A 79 -6.60 -18.74 -11.12
CA GLU A 79 -6.08 -19.07 -12.44
C GLU A 79 -6.08 -17.81 -13.32
N TYR A 80 -4.96 -17.54 -14.00
CA TYR A 80 -4.86 -16.43 -14.93
C TYR A 80 -5.39 -16.84 -16.31
N ASN A 81 -6.41 -16.12 -16.80
CA ASN A 81 -6.94 -16.35 -18.14
C ASN A 81 -6.11 -15.58 -19.19
N PRO A 82 -5.50 -16.25 -20.19
CA PRO A 82 -4.69 -15.58 -21.22
C PRO A 82 -5.49 -14.63 -22.11
N ALA A 83 -6.83 -14.71 -22.13
CA ALA A 83 -7.67 -13.72 -22.80
C ALA A 83 -7.68 -12.34 -22.10
N MET A 84 -7.09 -12.23 -20.91
CA MET A 84 -6.94 -10.99 -20.14
C MET A 84 -5.57 -10.31 -20.32
N ALA A 85 -4.71 -10.86 -21.18
CA ALA A 85 -3.36 -10.35 -21.47
C ALA A 85 -3.36 -9.18 -22.47
#